data_AF-A0A821ZY00-F1
#
_entry.id   AF-A0A821ZY00-F1
#
_cell.length_a   1.000
_cell.length_b   1.000
_cell.length_c   1.000
_cell.angle_alpha   90.00
_cell.angle_beta   90.00
_cell.angle_gamma   90.00
#
_symmetry.space_group_name_H-M   'P 1'
#
loop_
_entity.id
_entity.type
_entity.pdbx_description
1 polymer ?
#
loop_
_entity_poly.entity_id
_entity_poly.type
_entity_poly.pdbx_seq_one_letter_code
_entity_poly.pdbx_strand_id
1 'polypeptide(L)'
;MESSLSIDELIQEMDKPNLTGWKLFAQTPDVYVYRRTDEGNKLLRYKCYSHIPDVTPEVFYKVALDIEYRLIWDKYLKEAREISDGEKKGVYWQVTMPLFIDNRD
;
A
#
# COMPACT_ATOMS: atom_id res chain seq x y z
N MET A 1 15.05 -14.78 1.33
CA MET A 1 13.66 -14.89 1.80
C MET A 1 13.46 -13.68 2.69
N GLU A 2 12.86 -12.61 2.18
CA GLU A 2 12.74 -11.38 2.96
C GLU A 2 11.79 -11.60 4.12
N SER A 3 12.28 -11.33 5.32
CA SER A 3 11.44 -11.24 6.50
C SER A 3 10.50 -10.07 6.31
N SER A 4 9.19 -10.33 6.22
CA SER A 4 8.20 -9.30 6.45
C SER A 4 8.48 -8.65 7.80
N LEU A 5 8.31 -7.33 7.89
CA LEU A 5 8.36 -6.65 9.19
C LEU A 5 7.34 -7.30 10.11
N SER A 6 7.75 -7.54 11.35
CA SER A 6 6.85 -7.92 12.42
C SER A 6 5.88 -6.78 12.74
N ILE A 7 4.78 -7.11 13.42
CA ILE A 7 3.80 -6.10 13.85
C ILE A 7 4.47 -5.06 14.76
N ASP A 8 5.36 -5.48 15.66
CA ASP A 8 6.06 -4.57 16.58
C ASP A 8 6.96 -3.59 15.84
N GLU A 9 7.68 -4.04 14.80
CA GLU A 9 8.49 -3.17 13.95
C GLU A 9 7.62 -2.18 13.17
N LEU A 10 6.44 -2.60 12.70
CA LEU A 10 5.49 -1.70 12.04
C LEU A 10 4.97 -0.61 12.99
N ILE A 11 4.63 -0.99 14.23
CA ILE A 11 4.21 -0.03 15.27
C ILE A 11 5.34 0.96 15.57
N GLN A 12 6.57 0.48 15.73
CA GLN A 12 7.73 1.34 15.98
C GLN A 12 7.98 2.31 14.82
N GLU A 13 7.82 1.87 13.56
CA GLU A 13 7.94 2.71 12.38
C GLU A 13 6.85 3.78 12.29
N MET A 14 5.65 3.52 12.83
CA MET A 14 4.59 4.55 12.93
C MET A 14 4.95 5.66 13.91
N ASP A 15 5.52 5.32 15.08
CA ASP A 15 5.89 6.31 16.10
C ASP A 15 7.20 7.06 15.76
N LYS A 16 8.20 6.32 15.30
CA LYS A 16 9.54 6.85 14.99
C LYS A 16 10.02 6.29 13.63
N PRO A 17 9.64 6.93 12.52
CA PRO A 17 10.04 6.54 11.18
C PRO A 17 11.56 6.33 11.03
N ASN A 18 11.98 5.14 10.59
CA ASN A 18 13.38 4.92 10.22
C ASN A 18 13.59 5.26 8.75
N LEU A 19 14.08 6.48 8.49
CA LEU A 19 14.32 7.01 7.16
C LEU A 19 15.78 6.87 6.70
N THR A 20 16.59 6.07 7.39
CA THR A 20 18.00 5.86 7.01
C THR A 20 18.10 5.22 5.62
N GLY A 21 18.74 5.92 4.68
CA GLY A 21 18.85 5.48 3.28
C GLY A 21 17.61 5.71 2.42
N TRP A 22 16.56 6.33 2.97
CA TRP A 22 15.35 6.71 2.24
C TRP A 22 15.44 8.15 1.76
N LYS A 23 14.92 8.43 0.55
CA LYS A 23 14.86 9.79 -0.02
C LYS A 23 13.42 10.21 -0.21
N LEU A 24 13.10 11.46 0.14
CA LEU A 24 11.79 12.03 -0.16
C LEU A 24 11.56 12.02 -1.68
N PHE A 25 10.42 11.47 -2.12
CA PHE A 25 10.07 11.30 -3.52
C PHE A 25 8.89 12.16 -3.94
N ALA A 26 7.84 12.20 -3.11
CA ALA A 26 6.66 13.04 -3.33
C ALA A 26 6.08 13.48 -1.99
N GLN A 27 5.40 14.63 -1.97
CA GLN A 27 4.69 15.11 -0.79
C GLN A 27 3.43 15.89 -1.17
N THR A 28 2.42 15.81 -0.32
CA THR A 28 1.31 16.75 -0.17
C THR A 28 1.35 17.29 1.27
N PRO A 29 0.49 18.22 1.70
CA PRO A 29 0.50 18.71 3.09
C PRO A 29 0.44 17.59 4.13
N ASP A 30 -0.35 16.55 3.85
CA ASP A 30 -0.67 15.49 4.80
C ASP A 30 -0.07 14.13 4.44
N VAL A 31 0.67 14.02 3.33
CA VAL A 31 1.23 12.75 2.83
C VAL A 31 2.68 12.93 2.42
N TYR A 32 3.54 12.05 2.92
CA TYR A 32 4.97 12.01 2.61
C TYR A 32 5.34 10.64 2.07
N VAL A 33 5.85 10.61 0.84
CA VAL A 33 6.28 9.37 0.17
C VAL A 33 7.81 9.38 0.04
N TYR A 34 8.44 8.40 0.65
CA TYR A 34 9.87 8.15 0.58
C TYR A 34 10.15 6.96 -0.33
N ARG A 35 11.29 6.99 -1.02
CA ARG A 35 11.73 5.96 -1.95
C ARG A 35 13.18 5.57 -1.70
N ARG A 36 13.48 4.28 -1.86
CA ARG A 36 14.83 3.73 -1.88
C ARG A 36 14.99 2.71 -3.01
N THR A 37 16.16 2.70 -3.65
CA THR A 37 16.59 1.63 -4.56
C THR A 37 17.22 0.51 -3.77
N ASP A 38 16.88 -0.74 -4.08
CA ASP A 38 17.57 -1.88 -3.50
C ASP A 38 18.87 -2.17 -4.23
N GLU A 39 19.92 -2.47 -3.47
CA GLU A 39 21.20 -2.87 -4.04
C GLU A 39 21.06 -4.27 -4.69
N GLY A 40 21.34 -4.35 -5.98
CA GLY A 40 21.33 -5.61 -6.74
C GLY A 40 20.10 -5.86 -7.61
N ASN A 41 19.05 -5.04 -7.53
CA ASN A 41 17.94 -5.08 -8.49
C ASN A 41 17.47 -3.66 -8.88
N LYS A 42 16.71 -3.54 -9.96
CA LYS A 42 16.12 -2.25 -10.40
C LYS A 42 14.79 -1.93 -9.69
N LEU A 43 14.46 -2.66 -8.62
CA LEU A 43 13.21 -2.44 -7.89
C LEU A 43 13.37 -1.28 -6.91
N LEU A 44 12.23 -0.67 -6.63
CA LEU A 44 12.11 0.50 -5.77
C LEU A 44 11.23 0.12 -4.59
N ARG A 45 11.66 0.47 -3.39
CA ARG A 45 10.83 0.40 -2.18
C ARG A 45 10.24 1.76 -1.88
N TYR A 46 9.07 1.76 -1.28
CA TYR A 46 8.34 2.95 -0.88
C TYR A 46 7.92 2.87 0.60
N LYS A 47 7.99 4.00 1.29
CA LYS A 47 7.34 4.23 2.59
C LYS A 47 6.41 5.43 2.43
N CYS A 48 5.19 5.30 2.94
CA CYS A 48 4.20 6.38 2.94
C CYS A 48 3.81 6.69 4.38
N TYR A 49 3.89 7.96 4.76
CA TYR A 49 3.41 8.45 6.05
C TYR A 49 2.35 9.50 5.79
N SER A 50 1.24 9.42 6.50
CA SER A 50 0.13 10.34 6.33
C SER A 50 -0.59 10.66 7.62
N HIS A 51 -1.12 11.89 7.72
CA HIS A 51 -2.07 12.29 8.75
C HIS A 51 -3.44 12.51 8.11
N ILE A 52 -4.47 11.81 8.57
CA ILE A 52 -5.85 11.99 8.08
C ILE A 52 -6.74 12.36 9.26
N PRO A 53 -6.87 13.65 9.62
CA PRO A 53 -7.51 14.08 10.87
C PRO A 53 -9.00 13.74 10.96
N ASP A 54 -9.68 13.70 9.81
CA ASP A 54 -11.14 13.50 9.75
C ASP A 54 -11.54 12.02 9.66
N VAL A 55 -10.58 11.09 9.75
CA VAL A 55 -10.82 9.65 9.61
C VAL A 55 -10.26 8.92 10.82
N THR A 56 -11.13 8.20 11.55
CA THR A 56 -10.67 7.37 12.67
C THR A 56 -9.97 6.09 12.17
N PRO A 57 -9.06 5.49 12.96
CA PRO A 57 -8.41 4.22 12.61
C PRO A 57 -9.41 3.11 12.26
N GLU A 58 -10.56 3.05 12.94
CA GLU A 58 -11.60 2.04 12.69
C GLU A 58 -12.28 2.24 11.33
N VAL A 59 -12.52 3.50 10.93
CA VAL A 59 -13.08 3.81 9.62
C VAL A 59 -12.07 3.47 8.54
N PHE A 60 -10.81 3.86 8.71
CA PHE A 60 -9.74 3.51 7.78
C PHE A 60 -9.61 2.00 7.59
N TYR A 61 -9.61 1.24 8.69
CA TYR A 61 -9.54 -0.23 8.68
C TYR A 61 -10.71 -0.85 7.89
N LYS A 62 -11.95 -0.41 8.15
CA LYS A 62 -13.13 -0.91 7.44
C LYS A 62 -13.05 -0.62 5.94
N VAL A 63 -12.71 0.61 5.56
CA VAL A 63 -12.58 1.01 4.15
C VAL A 63 -11.42 0.27 3.46
N ALA A 64 -10.33 -0.01 4.17
CA ALA A 64 -9.17 -0.70 3.61
C ALA A 64 -9.45 -2.16 3.26
N LEU A 65 -10.39 -2.81 3.95
CA LEU A 65 -10.75 -4.23 3.76
C LEU A 65 -12.00 -4.44 2.92
N ASP A 66 -12.82 -3.41 2.71
CA ASP A 66 -14.05 -3.50 1.95
C ASP A 66 -13.78 -3.44 0.43
N ILE A 67 -13.71 -4.62 -0.18
CA ILE A 67 -13.44 -4.79 -1.63
C ILE A 67 -14.56 -4.18 -2.47
N GLU A 68 -15.82 -4.33 -2.05
CA GLU A 68 -16.97 -3.81 -2.78
C GLU A 68 -16.96 -2.29 -2.78
N TYR A 69 -16.70 -1.68 -1.62
CA TYR A 69 -16.59 -0.24 -1.50
C TYR A 69 -15.35 0.30 -2.25
N ARG A 70 -14.23 -0.44 -2.27
CA ARG A 70 -13.03 -0.03 -3.01
C ARG A 70 -13.30 0.14 -4.50
N LEU A 71 -14.10 -0.74 -5.11
CA LEU A 71 -14.50 -0.65 -6.52
C LEU A 71 -15.34 0.60 -6.83
N ILE A 72 -15.98 1.21 -5.82
CA ILE A 72 -16.80 2.42 -5.99
C ILE A 72 -15.91 3.67 -6.10
N TRP A 73 -14.90 3.80 -5.24
CA TRP A 73 -14.15 5.05 -5.12
C TRP A 73 -12.73 5.01 -5.75
N ASP A 74 -12.11 3.84 -5.87
CA ASP A 74 -10.78 3.73 -6.46
C ASP A 74 -10.85 3.66 -7.98
N LYS A 75 -10.69 4.82 -8.62
CA LYS A 75 -10.68 4.97 -10.08
C LYS A 75 -9.60 4.15 -10.81
N TYR A 76 -8.57 3.66 -10.11
CA TYR A 76 -7.51 2.86 -10.70
C TYR A 76 -7.80 1.36 -10.59
N LEU A 77 -8.70 0.94 -9.71
CA LEU A 77 -9.07 -0.46 -9.57
C LEU A 77 -10.02 -0.86 -10.70
N LYS A 78 -9.61 -1.83 -11.51
CA LYS A 78 -10.44 -2.34 -12.61
C LYS A 78 -11.33 -3.48 -12.16
N GLU A 79 -10.77 -4.40 -11.40
CA GLU A 79 -11.47 -5.58 -10.88
C GLU A 79 -10.82 -5.98 -9.56
N ALA A 80 -11.63 -6.35 -8.58
CA ALA A 80 -11.17 -7.03 -7.39
C ALA A 80 -12.26 -7.97 -6.88
N ARG A 81 -11.85 -9.11 -6.32
CA ARG A 81 -12.76 -10.08 -5.73
C ARG A 81 -12.01 -10.99 -4.76
N GLU A 82 -12.73 -11.48 -3.76
CA GLU A 82 -12.23 -12.55 -2.92
C GLU A 82 -12.08 -13.83 -3.74
N ILE A 83 -11.00 -14.56 -3.48
CA ILE A 83 -10.73 -15.87 -4.06
C ILE A 83 -10.41 -16.86 -2.94
N SER A 84 -10.80 -18.12 -3.14
CA SER A 84 -10.57 -19.19 -2.18
C SER A 84 -10.10 -20.45 -2.86
N ASP A 85 -9.11 -21.11 -2.27
CA ASP A 85 -8.65 -22.45 -2.63
C ASP A 85 -8.61 -23.30 -1.35
N GLY A 86 -9.70 -24.04 -1.11
CA GLY A 86 -9.94 -24.73 0.16
C GLY A 86 -10.03 -23.73 1.32
N GLU A 87 -9.15 -23.88 2.32
CA GLU A 87 -9.07 -22.98 3.47
C GLU A 87 -8.26 -21.70 3.20
N LYS A 88 -7.53 -21.65 2.07
CA LYS A 88 -6.73 -20.47 1.71
C LYS A 88 -7.63 -19.39 1.15
N LYS A 89 -7.58 -18.22 1.76
CA LYS A 89 -8.25 -17.01 1.27
C LYS A 89 -7.23 -16.09 0.63
N GLY A 90 -7.64 -15.41 -0.44
CA GLY A 90 -6.86 -14.39 -1.11
C GLY A 90 -7.76 -13.36 -1.77
N VAL A 91 -7.13 -12.39 -2.41
CA VAL A 91 -7.83 -11.34 -3.16
C VAL A 91 -7.21 -11.26 -4.55
N TYR A 92 -8.03 -11.38 -5.58
CA TYR A 92 -7.65 -10.99 -6.93
C TYR A 92 -7.75 -9.46 -7.05
N TRP A 93 -6.74 -8.80 -7.63
CA TRP A 93 -6.66 -7.33 -7.63
C TRP A 93 -6.04 -6.79 -8.92
N GLN A 94 -6.85 -6.35 -9.88
CA GLN A 94 -6.38 -5.80 -11.15
C GLN A 94 -6.39 -4.26 -11.18
N VAL A 95 -5.22 -3.65 -11.37
CA VAL A 95 -5.02 -2.20 -11.47
C VAL A 95 -4.94 -1.75 -12.94
N THR A 96 -5.63 -0.66 -13.27
CA THR A 96 -5.55 0.02 -14.55
C THR A 96 -4.25 0.81 -14.67
N MET A 97 -3.48 0.52 -15.71
CA MET A 97 -2.22 1.21 -16.00
C MET A 97 -2.41 2.32 -17.06
N PRO A 98 -1.49 3.30 -17.14
CA PRO A 98 -1.49 4.29 -18.21
C PRO A 98 -1.42 3.65 -19.60
N LEU A 99 -1.82 4.42 -20.62
CA LEU A 99 -1.85 3.99 -22.01
C LEU A 99 -0.52 3.35 -22.43
N PHE A 100 -0.61 2.24 -23.19
CA PHE A 100 0.51 1.42 -23.67
C PHE A 100 1.23 0.57 -22.62
N ILE A 101 0.72 0.49 -21.40
CA ILE A 101 1.16 -0.47 -20.38
C ILE A 101 -0.01 -1.38 -20.05
N ASP A 102 0.21 -2.69 -20.12
CA ASP A 102 -0.80 -3.66 -19.70
C ASP A 102 -1.12 -3.50 -18.21
N ASN A 103 -2.38 -3.75 -17.86
CA ASN A 103 -2.83 -3.80 -16.48
C ASN A 103 -2.02 -4.82 -15.66
N ARG A 104 -2.10 -4.70 -14.33
CA ARG A 104 -1.36 -5.56 -13.38
C ARG A 104 -2.33 -6.18 -12.40
N ASP A 105 -2.19 -7.48 -12.16
CA ASP A 105 -2.92 -8.28 -11.19
C ASP A 105 -2.02 -9.18 -10.34
#